data_AF-A0AAN6PXA6-F1
#
_entry.id   AF-A0AAN6PXA6-F1
#
_cell.length_a   1.000
_cell.length_b   1.000
_cell.length_c   1.000
_cell.angle_alpha   90.00
_cell.angle_beta   90.00
_cell.angle_gamma   90.00
#
_symmetry.space_group_name_H-M   'P 1'
#
loop_
_entity.id
_entity.type
_entity.pdbx_description
1 polymer ?
#
loop_
_entity_poly.entity_id
_entity_poly.type
_entity_poly.pdbx_seq_one_letter_code
_entity_poly.pdbx_strand_id
1 'polypeptide(L)'
;MATGTPVPAPTSTRGLSIADLIHPATPRPKRFNRATELTRDDRIRIRALHDFGHTYREIAARTQHTLNQIHRAIQDPVTPQKKKPRKGAIRTPL
;
A
#
# COMPACT_ATOMS: atom_id res chain seq x y z
N MET A 1 -55.91 16.24 27.75
CA MET A 1 -55.49 16.46 26.35
C MET A 1 -54.02 16.07 26.26
N ALA A 2 -53.70 14.83 25.90
CA ALA A 2 -52.32 14.33 25.84
C ALA A 2 -51.89 14.21 24.37
N THR A 3 -50.81 14.91 24.00
CA THR A 3 -50.21 14.90 22.67
C THR A 3 -49.27 13.71 22.52
N GLY A 4 -49.63 12.75 21.67
CA GLY A 4 -48.77 11.62 21.33
C GLY A 4 -47.60 12.05 20.44
N THR A 5 -46.38 11.75 20.85
CA THR A 5 -45.15 11.98 20.06
C THR A 5 -44.99 10.83 19.05
N PRO A 6 -44.71 11.09 17.76
CA PRO A 6 -44.50 10.02 16.79
C PRO A 6 -43.12 9.37 16.99
N VAL A 7 -43.12 8.05 17.17
CA VAL A 7 -41.91 7.21 17.23
C VAL A 7 -41.30 7.11 15.82
N PRO A 8 -39.99 7.34 15.62
CA PRO A 8 -39.37 7.19 14.31
C PRO A 8 -39.27 5.71 13.91
N ALA A 9 -39.59 5.44 12.64
CA ALA A 9 -39.55 4.11 12.03
C ALA A 9 -38.15 3.47 12.09
N PRO A 10 -38.04 2.14 12.22
CA PRO A 10 -36.75 1.45 12.18
C PRO A 10 -36.08 1.68 10.83
N THR A 11 -34.89 2.27 10.85
CA THR A 11 -34.01 2.41 9.69
C THR A 11 -33.67 1.03 9.14
N SER A 12 -34.05 0.84 7.88
CA SER A 12 -33.78 -0.35 7.06
C SER A 12 -32.33 -0.79 7.18
N THR A 13 -32.13 -1.88 7.92
CA THR A 13 -30.92 -2.70 7.82
C THR A 13 -30.95 -3.26 6.40
N ARG A 14 -30.08 -2.74 5.52
CA ARG A 14 -29.88 -3.32 4.18
C ARG A 14 -29.42 -4.77 4.36
N GLY A 15 -30.37 -5.70 4.39
CA GLY A 15 -30.11 -7.11 4.21
C GLY A 15 -29.51 -7.33 2.82
N LEU A 16 -28.56 -8.24 2.74
CA LEU A 16 -28.03 -8.75 1.47
C LEU A 16 -29.22 -9.24 0.65
N SER A 17 -29.37 -8.74 -0.57
CA SER A 17 -30.49 -9.13 -1.41
C SER A 17 -30.29 -10.56 -1.92
N ILE A 18 -31.36 -11.29 -2.17
CA ILE A 18 -31.29 -12.62 -2.81
C ILE A 18 -30.58 -12.54 -4.17
N ALA A 19 -30.67 -11.39 -4.86
CA ALA A 19 -29.92 -11.15 -6.10
C ALA A 19 -28.39 -11.16 -5.90
N ASP A 20 -27.89 -10.70 -4.74
CA ASP A 20 -26.46 -10.75 -4.40
C ASP A 20 -25.96 -12.18 -4.10
N LEU A 21 -26.87 -13.09 -3.71
CA LEU A 21 -26.58 -14.51 -3.49
C LEU A 21 -26.58 -15.31 -4.80
N ILE A 22 -27.49 -14.97 -5.73
CA ILE A 22 -27.63 -15.64 -7.03
C ILE A 22 -26.55 -15.20 -8.01
N HIS A 23 -26.08 -13.96 -7.91
CA HIS A 23 -24.96 -13.45 -8.70
C HIS A 23 -23.84 -13.09 -7.73
N PRO A 24 -22.99 -14.06 -7.34
CA PRO A 24 -21.80 -13.70 -6.57
C PRO A 24 -21.05 -12.69 -7.42
N ALA A 25 -21.00 -11.44 -6.95
CA ALA A 25 -20.25 -10.39 -7.61
C ALA A 25 -18.87 -10.99 -7.90
N THR A 26 -18.58 -11.23 -9.19
CA THR A 26 -17.33 -11.89 -9.60
C THR A 26 -16.23 -11.16 -8.87
N PRO A 27 -15.42 -11.83 -8.02
CA PRO A 27 -14.40 -11.14 -7.25
C PRO A 27 -13.59 -10.35 -8.26
N ARG A 28 -13.69 -9.01 -8.19
CA ARG A 28 -12.85 -8.14 -9.02
C ARG A 28 -11.44 -8.69 -8.87
N PRO A 29 -10.70 -8.95 -9.95
CA PRO A 29 -9.36 -9.50 -9.83
C PRO A 29 -8.64 -8.64 -8.81
N LYS A 30 -8.32 -9.23 -7.65
CA LYS A 30 -7.45 -8.63 -6.64
C LYS A 30 -6.28 -8.12 -7.46
N ARG A 31 -6.10 -6.80 -7.52
CA ARG A 31 -5.03 -6.17 -8.31
C ARG A 31 -3.81 -7.03 -8.13
N PHE A 32 -3.39 -7.69 -9.21
CA PHE A 32 -2.30 -8.66 -9.17
C PHE A 32 -1.20 -8.06 -8.33
N ASN A 33 -0.84 -8.82 -7.29
CA ASN A 33 0.22 -8.62 -6.31
C ASN A 33 1.10 -7.41 -6.62
N ARG A 34 1.21 -6.47 -5.67
CA ARG A 34 2.34 -5.54 -5.62
C ARG A 34 3.59 -6.36 -5.95
N ALA A 35 4.14 -6.17 -7.15
CA ALA A 35 5.37 -6.79 -7.54
C ALA A 35 6.36 -6.49 -6.42
N THR A 36 6.81 -7.56 -5.79
CA THR A 36 7.66 -7.67 -4.62
C THR A 36 8.37 -6.36 -4.30
N GLU A 37 7.88 -5.63 -3.29
CA GLU A 37 8.60 -4.48 -2.76
C GLU A 37 10.03 -4.95 -2.43
N LEU A 38 11.04 -4.22 -2.92
CA LEU A 38 12.43 -4.58 -2.66
C LEU A 38 12.66 -4.61 -1.16
N THR A 39 13.17 -5.74 -0.66
CA THR A 39 13.50 -5.83 0.76
C THR A 39 14.69 -4.92 1.07
N ARG A 40 14.96 -4.70 2.36
CA ARG A 40 16.17 -3.96 2.77
C ARG A 40 17.43 -4.68 2.30
N ASP A 41 17.46 -6.00 2.43
CA ASP A 41 18.65 -6.81 2.13
C ASP A 41 18.90 -6.87 0.63
N ASP A 42 17.85 -6.92 -0.20
CA ASP A 42 17.99 -6.80 -1.66
C ASP A 42 18.59 -5.46 -2.06
N ARG A 43 18.16 -4.36 -1.43
CA ARG A 43 18.72 -3.02 -1.67
C ARG A 43 20.20 -2.96 -1.30
N ILE A 44 20.58 -3.56 -0.17
CA ILE A 44 21.99 -3.64 0.26
C ILE A 44 22.80 -4.45 -0.76
N ARG A 45 22.30 -5.62 -1.18
CA ARG A 45 22.98 -6.50 -2.14
C ARG A 45 23.15 -5.83 -3.51
N ILE A 46 22.10 -5.17 -4.03
CA ILE A 46 22.16 -4.42 -5.29
C ILE A 46 23.21 -3.30 -5.21
N ARG A 47 23.21 -2.53 -4.11
CA ARG A 47 24.14 -1.42 -3.95
C ARG A 47 25.58 -1.90 -3.85
N ALA A 48 25.82 -2.97 -3.09
CA ALA A 48 27.14 -3.60 -3.03
C ALA A 48 27.62 -4.03 -4.43
N LEU A 49 26.78 -4.73 -5.20
CA LEU A 49 27.14 -5.15 -6.57
C LEU A 49 27.46 -3.96 -7.48
N HIS A 50 26.69 -2.88 -7.39
CA HIS A 50 26.93 -1.65 -8.13
C HIS A 50 28.26 -0.98 -7.72
N ASP A 51 28.55 -0.91 -6.42
CA ASP A 51 29.78 -0.32 -5.88
C ASP A 51 31.03 -1.14 -6.28
N PHE A 52 30.87 -2.45 -6.51
CA PHE A 52 31.89 -3.33 -7.10
C PHE A 52 32.04 -3.17 -8.63
N GLY A 53 31.25 -2.32 -9.28
CA GLY A 53 31.37 -2.02 -10.71
C GLY A 53 30.50 -2.87 -11.63
N HIS A 54 29.54 -3.64 -11.12
CA HIS A 54 28.63 -4.41 -11.97
C HIS A 54 27.64 -3.50 -12.73
N THR A 55 27.37 -3.85 -13.99
CA THR A 55 26.37 -3.15 -14.79
C THR A 55 24.95 -3.48 -14.34
N TYR A 56 23.98 -2.59 -14.59
CA TYR A 56 22.58 -2.85 -14.20
C TYR A 56 22.00 -4.13 -14.81
N ARG A 57 22.44 -4.52 -16.01
CA ARG A 57 22.02 -5.77 -16.67
C ARG A 57 22.57 -7.00 -15.94
N GLU A 58 23.83 -6.96 -15.50
CA GLU A 58 24.42 -8.03 -14.71
C GLU A 58 23.74 -8.17 -13.34
N ILE A 59 23.44 -7.03 -12.70
CA ILE A 59 22.74 -7.02 -11.41
C ILE A 59 21.33 -7.61 -11.57
N ALA A 60 20.60 -7.26 -12.64
CA ALA A 60 19.30 -7.83 -12.93
C ALA A 60 19.37 -9.34 -13.15
N ALA A 61 20.37 -9.81 -13.90
CA ALA A 61 20.58 -11.24 -14.13
C ALA A 61 20.86 -12.01 -12.82
N ARG A 62 21.63 -11.42 -11.90
CA ARG A 62 22.01 -12.05 -10.62
C ARG A 62 20.90 -12.01 -9.56
N THR A 63 20.12 -10.93 -9.51
CA THR A 63 19.16 -10.69 -8.43
C THR A 63 17.70 -10.95 -8.85
N GLN A 64 17.45 -11.22 -10.13
CA GLN A 64 16.11 -11.40 -10.70
C GLN A 64 15.17 -10.20 -10.48
N HIS A 65 15.74 -9.01 -10.31
CA HIS A 65 14.98 -7.76 -10.20
C HIS A 65 14.96 -7.00 -11.52
N THR A 66 13.90 -6.20 -11.71
CA THR A 66 13.76 -5.33 -12.88
C THR A 66 14.76 -4.17 -12.85
N LEU A 67 15.12 -3.65 -14.01
CA LEU A 67 16.01 -2.48 -14.11
C LEU A 67 15.45 -1.27 -13.36
N ASN A 68 14.13 -1.08 -13.35
CA ASN A 68 13.48 -0.01 -12.61
C ASN A 68 13.64 -0.17 -11.09
N GLN A 69 13.55 -1.39 -10.58
CA GLN A 69 13.77 -1.70 -9.18
C GLN A 69 15.23 -1.46 -8.77
N ILE A 70 16.18 -1.89 -9.59
CA ILE A 70 17.61 -1.67 -9.38
C ILE A 70 17.92 -0.17 -9.36
N HIS A 71 17.39 0.57 -10.33
CA HIS A 71 17.59 2.01 -10.41
C HIS A 71 17.07 2.72 -9.15
N ARG A 72 15.85 2.37 -8.69
CA ARG A 72 15.31 2.86 -7.42
C ARG A 72 16.16 2.47 -6.23
N ALA A 73 16.63 1.23 -6.15
CA ALA A 73 17.47 0.74 -5.04
C ALA A 73 18.76 1.56 -4.87
N ILE A 74 19.33 2.03 -5.98
CA ILE A 74 20.57 2.81 -6.00
C ILE A 74 20.30 4.28 -5.64
N GLN A 75 19.23 4.87 -6.21
CA GLN A 75 18.85 6.27 -5.99
C GLN A 75 18.25 6.53 -4.60
N ASP A 76 17.40 5.62 -4.12
CA ASP A 76 16.70 5.79 -2.85
C ASP A 76 17.60 5.44 -1.65
N PRO A 77 17.37 6.05 -0.47
CA PRO A 77 18.08 5.68 0.73
C PRO A 77 17.76 4.23 1.14
N VAL A 78 18.82 3.47 1.44
CA VAL A 78 18.73 2.06 1.87
C VAL A 78 17.93 1.93 3.17
N THR A 79 18.11 2.85 4.10
CA THR A 79 17.40 2.87 5.39
C THR A 79 16.19 3.80 5.33
N PRO A 80 15.01 3.38 5.83
CA PRO A 80 13.86 4.27 5.96
C PRO A 80 14.24 5.52 6.74
N GLN A 81 14.01 6.69 6.15
CA GLN A 81 14.24 7.95 6.83
C GLN A 81 13.01 8.32 7.67
N LYS A 82 13.23 8.81 8.89
CA LYS A 82 12.16 9.34 9.73
C LYS A 82 11.51 10.51 9.00
N LYS A 83 10.21 10.42 8.75
CA LYS A 83 9.44 11.55 8.19
C LYS A 83 9.54 12.72 9.17
N LYS A 84 10.02 13.87 8.70
CA LYS A 84 10.01 15.10 9.50
C LYS A 84 8.54 15.42 9.86
N PRO A 85 8.24 15.81 11.11
CA PRO A 85 6.90 16.20 11.47
C PRO A 85 6.47 17.39 10.59
N ARG A 86 5.26 17.34 10.03
CA ARG A 86 4.69 18.49 9.34
C ARG A 86 4.46 19.58 10.38
N LYS A 87 5.03 20.79 10.17
CA LYS A 87 4.77 21.95 11.02
C LYS A 87 3.25 22.16 11.11
N GLY A 88 2.70 22.19 12.33
CA GLY A 88 1.27 22.42 12.59
C GLY A 88 0.42 21.19 12.93
N ALA A 89 0.99 19.98 13.02
CA ALA A 89 0.23 18.79 13.40
C ALA A 89 -0.19 18.75 14.89
N ILE A 90 0.43 19.56 15.75
CA ILE A 90 0.06 19.69 17.15
C ILE A 90 -0.46 21.12 17.34
N ARG A 91 -1.79 21.27 17.41
CA ARG A 91 -2.42 22.47 17.97
C ARG A 91 -2.36 22.34 19.49
N THR A 92 -1.27 22.82 20.09
CA THR A 92 -1.21 22.97 21.54
C THR A 92 -2.13 24.15 21.92
N PRO A 93 -3.19 23.97 22.74
CA PRO A 93 -3.94 25.10 23.27
C PRO A 93 -3.07 25.89 24.26
N LEU A 94 -3.22 27.22 24.24
CA LEU A 94 -2.56 28.18 25.15
C LEU A 94 -3.13 28.09 26.57
#